data_AF-A0A8I6Y059-F1
#
_entry.id   AF-A0A8I6Y059-F1
#
_cell.length_a   1.000
_cell.length_b   1.000
_cell.length_c   1.000
_cell.angle_alpha   90.00
_cell.angle_beta   90.00
_cell.angle_gamma   90.00
#
_symmetry.space_group_name_H-M   'P 1'
#
loop_
_entity.id
_entity.type
_entity.pdbx_description
1 polymer ?
#
loop_
_entity_poly.entity_id
_entity_poly.type
_entity_poly.pdbx_seq_one_letter_code
_entity_poly.pdbx_strand_id
1 'polypeptide(L)'
;MVAAATTTTLSMKLLIDTKARRVLFAKASKDVVDFLFSLLALPIGTAVKLLGNDAMVGCVGSLFGSVERLDGTYVQPDASKDVLLHSSVLSPAASSKSSLLGLPAPPSP
;
A
#
# COMPACT_ATOMS: atom_id res chain seq x y z
N MET A 1 -12.98 -30.05 1.83
CA MET A 1 -12.56 -29.64 3.19
C MET A 1 -12.41 -28.13 3.16
N VAL A 2 -13.37 -27.39 3.73
CA VAL A 2 -13.36 -25.93 3.74
C VAL A 2 -12.25 -25.50 4.69
N ALA A 3 -11.21 -24.84 4.17
CA ALA A 3 -10.16 -24.25 4.98
C ALA A 3 -10.81 -23.20 5.89
N ALA A 4 -10.72 -23.39 7.21
CA ALA A 4 -11.12 -22.37 8.17
C ALA A 4 -10.28 -21.12 7.91
N ALA A 5 -10.91 -20.02 7.50
CA ALA A 5 -10.23 -18.74 7.35
C ALA A 5 -9.79 -18.29 8.75
N THR A 6 -8.49 -18.44 9.05
CA THR A 6 -7.89 -17.89 10.25
C THR A 6 -7.89 -16.38 10.13
N THR A 7 -8.73 -15.70 10.91
CA THR A 7 -8.75 -14.25 10.99
C THR A 7 -7.53 -13.78 11.78
N THR A 8 -6.54 -13.21 11.10
CA THR A 8 -5.37 -12.64 11.76
C THR A 8 -5.73 -11.27 12.34
N THR A 9 -5.86 -11.19 13.66
CA THR A 9 -6.09 -9.92 14.35
C THR A 9 -4.80 -9.11 14.42
N LEU A 10 -4.77 -7.97 13.74
CA LEU A 10 -3.66 -7.03 13.76
C LEU A 10 -3.75 -6.12 15.01
N SER A 11 -2.65 -5.97 15.76
CA SER A 11 -2.60 -5.12 16.96
C SER A 11 -1.27 -4.36 17.07
N MET A 12 -1.32 -3.13 17.59
CA MET A 12 -0.15 -2.28 17.82
C MET A 12 -0.25 -1.60 19.19
N LYS A 13 0.90 -1.32 19.80
CA LYS A 13 1.02 -0.49 21.01
C LYS A 13 1.55 0.88 20.62
N LEU A 14 0.85 1.93 21.02
CA LEU A 14 1.20 3.32 20.72
C LEU A 14 1.66 4.02 21.99
N LEU A 15 2.74 4.80 21.89
CA LEU A 15 3.10 5.80 22.88
C LEU A 15 2.54 7.14 22.40
N ILE A 16 1.63 7.74 23.17
CA ILE A 16 0.89 8.94 22.78
C ILE A 16 1.20 10.07 23.77
N ASP A 17 1.59 11.22 23.24
CA ASP A 17 1.56 12.48 23.99
C ASP A 17 0.15 13.06 23.90
N THR A 18 -0.59 12.95 25.00
CA THR A 18 -1.98 13.41 25.09
C THR A 18 -2.10 14.92 25.15
N LYS A 19 -1.07 15.63 25.62
CA LYS A 19 -1.05 17.10 25.69
C LYS A 19 -0.84 17.69 24.31
N ALA A 20 0.16 17.18 23.57
CA ALA A 20 0.44 17.60 22.20
C ALA A 20 -0.43 16.91 21.14
N ARG A 21 -1.32 15.98 21.55
CA ARG A 21 -2.23 15.20 20.69
C ARG A 21 -1.50 14.50 19.53
N ARG A 22 -0.36 13.86 19.81
CA ARG A 22 0.45 13.17 18.79
C ARG A 22 0.95 11.80 19.24
N VAL A 23 1.15 10.91 18.28
CA VAL A 23 1.82 9.62 18.50
C VAL A 23 3.34 9.85 18.47
N LEU A 24 4.05 9.36 19.47
CA LEU A 24 5.51 9.43 19.56
C LEU A 24 6.17 8.18 19.02
N PHE A 25 5.62 7.00 19.33
CA PHE A 25 6.14 5.71 18.90
C PHE A 25 5.02 4.70 18.69
N ALA A 26 5.24 3.74 17.79
CA ALA A 26 4.36 2.59 17.58
C ALA A 26 5.20 1.30 17.57
N LYS A 27 4.86 0.36 18.46
CA LYS A 27 5.39 -1.01 18.45
C LYS A 27 4.36 -1.91 17.78
N ALA A 28 4.79 -2.59 16.73
CA ALA A 28 3.94 -3.45 15.90
C ALA A 28 4.55 -4.86 15.78
N SER A 29 3.70 -5.87 15.56
CA SER A 29 4.17 -7.19 15.15
C SER A 29 4.62 -7.17 13.68
N LYS A 30 5.39 -8.18 13.27
CA LYS A 30 5.82 -8.36 11.89
C LYS A 30 4.63 -8.33 10.92
N ASP A 31 3.54 -9.02 11.24
CA ASP A 31 2.36 -9.10 10.36
C ASP A 31 1.72 -7.73 10.10
N VAL A 32 1.74 -6.84 11.09
CA VAL A 32 1.24 -5.47 10.93
C VAL A 32 2.16 -4.64 10.05
N VAL A 33 3.47 -4.78 10.24
CA VAL A 33 4.46 -4.09 9.41
C VAL A 33 4.34 -4.59 7.97
N ASP A 34 4.35 -5.90 7.75
CA ASP A 34 4.16 -6.52 6.43
C ASP A 34 2.85 -6.05 5.77
N PHE A 35 1.76 -5.95 6.53
CA PHE A 35 0.49 -5.39 6.05
C PHE A 35 0.65 -3.94 5.58
N LEU A 36 1.22 -3.06 6.40
CA LEU A 36 1.41 -1.65 6.04
C LEU A 36 2.31 -1.50 4.80
N PHE A 37 3.37 -2.29 4.69
CA PHE A 37 4.24 -2.29 3.51
C PHE A 37 3.55 -2.88 2.28
N SER A 38 2.66 -3.85 2.44
CA SER A 38 1.86 -4.37 1.31
C SER A 38 0.93 -3.31 0.72
N LEU A 39 0.45 -2.36 1.53
CA LEU A 39 -0.30 -1.20 1.03
C LEU A 39 0.57 -0.26 0.19
N LEU A 40 1.88 -0.20 0.45
CA LEU A 40 2.83 0.58 -0.36
C LEU A 40 3.16 -0.12 -1.68
N ALA A 41 3.03 -1.44 -1.73
CA ALA A 41 3.16 -2.23 -2.96
C ALA A 41 1.90 -2.17 -3.84
N LEU A 42 0.77 -1.65 -3.34
CA LEU A 42 -0.38 -1.39 -4.17
C LEU A 42 0.01 -0.39 -5.26
N PRO A 43 -0.49 -0.56 -6.50
CA PRO A 43 -0.30 0.40 -7.56
C PRO A 43 -1.18 1.63 -7.28
N ILE A 44 -0.77 2.45 -6.30
CA ILE A 44 -1.49 3.66 -5.87
C ILE A 44 -1.73 4.57 -7.08
N GLY A 45 -0.75 4.66 -8.00
CA GLY A 45 -0.92 5.42 -9.23
C GLY A 45 -2.08 4.93 -10.12
N THR A 46 -2.36 3.63 -10.14
CA THR A 46 -3.53 3.09 -10.85
C THR A 46 -4.81 3.35 -10.07
N ALA A 47 -4.80 3.23 -8.74
CA ALA A 47 -5.97 3.55 -7.93
C ALA A 47 -6.38 5.03 -8.07
N VAL A 48 -5.42 5.97 -8.04
CA VAL A 48 -5.65 7.40 -8.25
C VAL A 48 -6.27 7.65 -9.63
N LYS A 49 -5.71 7.03 -10.68
CA LYS A 49 -6.23 7.16 -12.06
C LYS A 49 -7.63 6.62 -12.23
N LEU A 50 -7.94 5.48 -11.61
CA LEU A 50 -9.27 4.85 -11.71
C LEU A 50 -10.33 5.66 -10.95
N LEU A 51 -9.98 6.22 -9.80
CA LEU A 51 -10.89 7.01 -8.99
C LEU A 51 -11.08 8.43 -9.56
N GLY A 52 -10.06 8.95 -10.27
CA GLY A 52 -10.02 10.29 -10.82
C GLY A 52 -9.42 11.29 -9.83
N ASN A 53 -8.63 12.25 -10.34
CA ASN A 53 -7.88 13.21 -9.51
C ASN A 53 -8.77 14.04 -8.58
N ASP A 54 -10.00 14.39 -8.99
CA ASP A 54 -10.92 15.19 -8.19
C ASP A 54 -11.63 14.38 -7.09
N ALA A 55 -11.75 13.07 -7.27
CA ALA A 55 -12.40 12.19 -6.30
C ALA A 55 -11.43 11.69 -5.21
N MET A 56 -10.12 11.76 -5.46
CA MET A 56 -9.11 11.32 -4.50
C MET A 56 -8.68 12.43 -3.54
N VAL A 57 -9.50 12.68 -2.53
CA VAL A 57 -9.24 13.68 -1.49
C VAL A 57 -8.39 13.07 -0.36
N GLY A 58 -7.37 13.82 0.09
CA GLY A 58 -6.57 13.48 1.27
C GLY A 58 -5.09 13.24 0.99
N CYS A 59 -4.45 12.44 1.85
CA CYS A 59 -3.01 12.21 1.79
C CYS A 59 -2.57 11.42 0.55
N VAL A 60 -3.40 10.51 0.05
CA VAL A 60 -3.04 9.67 -1.11
C VAL A 60 -3.00 10.49 -2.41
N GLY A 61 -3.99 11.35 -2.65
CA GLY A 61 -3.96 12.28 -3.79
C GLY A 61 -2.79 13.27 -3.70
N SER A 62 -2.51 13.79 -2.49
CA SER A 62 -1.37 14.67 -2.25
C SER A 62 -0.02 13.98 -2.50
N LEU A 63 0.11 12.72 -2.07
CA LEU A 63 1.30 11.90 -2.29
C LEU A 63 1.49 11.62 -3.79
N PHE A 64 0.43 11.24 -4.50
CA PHE A 64 0.49 11.03 -5.95
C PHE A 64 0.93 12.28 -6.70
N GLY A 65 0.33 13.44 -6.41
CA GLY A 65 0.73 14.71 -7.03
C GLY A 65 2.15 15.14 -6.66
N SER A 66 2.65 14.75 -5.49
CA SER A 66 4.05 14.98 -5.10
C SER A 66 5.02 14.11 -5.90
N VAL A 67 4.68 12.85 -6.15
CA VAL A 67 5.48 11.95 -7.01
C VAL A 67 5.45 12.44 -8.46
N GLU A 68 4.33 12.95 -8.95
CA GLU A 68 4.23 13.54 -10.29
C GLU A 68 5.19 14.73 -10.45
N ARG A 69 5.29 15.57 -9.40
CA ARG A 69 6.20 16.71 -9.32
C ARG A 69 7.65 16.37 -8.93
N LEU A 70 7.94 15.12 -8.55
CA LEU A 70 9.27 14.71 -8.14
C LEU A 70 10.26 14.83 -9.30
N ASP A 71 11.42 15.42 -9.01
CA ASP A 71 12.52 15.52 -9.96
C ASP A 71 13.18 14.15 -10.18
N GLY A 72 13.62 13.90 -11.41
CA GLY A 72 14.28 12.65 -11.80
C GLY A 72 15.57 12.37 -11.01
N THR A 73 16.24 13.39 -10.46
CA THR A 73 17.45 13.21 -9.63
C THR A 73 17.19 12.44 -8.34
N TYR A 74 15.94 12.38 -7.87
CA TYR A 74 15.54 11.63 -6.68
C TYR A 74 15.01 10.23 -7.02
N VAL A 75 14.90 9.90 -8.30
CA VAL A 75 14.53 8.57 -8.78
C VAL A 75 15.79 7.76 -9.02
N GLN A 76 15.73 6.45 -8.79
CA GLN A 76 16.86 5.57 -9.07
C GLN A 76 17.30 5.75 -10.54
N PRO A 77 18.60 5.86 -10.86
CA PRO A 77 19.08 6.24 -12.20
C PRO A 77 18.59 5.33 -13.35
N ASP A 78 18.19 4.11 -13.04
CA ASP A 78 17.67 3.06 -13.93
C ASP A 78 16.15 2.85 -13.81
N ALA A 79 15.47 3.56 -12.92
CA ALA A 79 14.03 3.48 -12.74
C ALA A 79 13.31 4.63 -13.45
N SER A 80 12.20 4.31 -14.13
CA SER A 80 11.36 5.34 -14.74
C SER A 80 10.28 5.83 -13.77
N LYS A 81 10.18 7.15 -13.63
CA LYS A 81 9.11 7.79 -12.85
C LYS A 81 7.72 7.43 -13.37
N ASP A 82 7.62 7.22 -14.69
CA ASP A 82 6.38 6.81 -15.34
C ASP A 82 5.89 5.44 -14.87
N VAL A 83 6.79 4.51 -14.52
CA VAL A 83 6.39 3.21 -13.94
C VAL A 83 5.81 3.38 -12.53
N LEU A 84 6.25 4.37 -11.75
CA LEU A 84 5.66 4.69 -10.45
C LEU A 84 4.26 5.31 -10.60
N LEU A 85 4.09 6.22 -11.56
CA LEU A 85 2.82 6.89 -11.83
C LEU A 85 1.82 6.00 -12.55
N HIS A 86 2.31 5.05 -13.34
CA HIS A 86 1.54 4.18 -14.23
C HIS A 86 1.90 2.72 -13.95
N SER A 87 1.91 2.37 -12.66
CA SER A 87 2.10 0.99 -12.23
C SER A 87 0.96 0.14 -12.77
N SER A 88 1.17 -0.39 -13.98
CA SER A 88 0.25 -1.32 -14.60
C SER A 88 0.14 -2.51 -13.67
N VAL A 89 -1.09 -2.92 -13.38
CA VAL A 89 -1.34 -4.15 -12.64
C VAL A 89 -0.73 -5.28 -13.49
N LEU A 90 0.52 -5.64 -13.21
CA LEU A 90 0.95 -7.01 -13.45
C LEU A 90 -0.02 -7.81 -12.61
N SER A 91 -0.88 -8.54 -13.31
CA SER A 91 -1.89 -9.48 -12.83
C SER A 91 -1.75 -9.86 -11.36
N PRO A 92 -2.85 -9.97 -10.57
CA PRO A 92 -2.81 -10.48 -9.21
C PRO A 92 -2.36 -11.97 -9.20
N ALA A 93 -1.06 -12.16 -9.37
CA ALA A 93 -0.35 -13.42 -9.43
C ALA A 93 1.07 -13.19 -8.88
N ALA A 94 1.24 -12.25 -7.95
CA ALA A 94 2.31 -12.37 -6.97
C ALA A 94 1.92 -13.53 -6.04
N SER A 95 2.33 -14.74 -6.45
CA SER A 95 2.28 -15.95 -5.65
C SER A 95 3.11 -15.73 -4.38
N SER A 96 2.46 -15.17 -3.37
CA SER A 96 2.89 -15.22 -1.99
C SER A 96 1.66 -15.66 -1.22
N LYS A 97 1.79 -16.79 -0.51
CA LYS A 97 0.71 -17.52 0.19
C LYS A 97 0.03 -16.72 1.33
N SER A 98 0.13 -15.40 1.34
CA SER A 98 -0.34 -14.50 2.37
C SER A 98 -0.83 -13.18 1.75
N SER A 99 -1.75 -13.24 0.79
CA SER A 99 -2.41 -12.03 0.32
C SER A 99 -3.44 -11.60 1.36
N LEU A 100 -3.03 -10.69 2.25
CA LEU A 100 -3.87 -10.11 3.32
C LEU A 100 -5.09 -9.35 2.80
N LEU A 101 -5.12 -9.02 1.50
CA LEU A 101 -6.21 -8.30 0.84
C LEU A 101 -7.31 -9.23 0.30
N GLY A 102 -7.22 -10.53 0.54
CA GLY A 102 -8.28 -11.48 0.20
C GLY A 102 -8.57 -11.56 -1.30
N LEU A 103 -7.53 -11.49 -2.14
CA LEU A 103 -7.72 -11.60 -3.58
C LEU A 103 -8.10 -13.05 -3.96
N PRO A 104 -9.13 -13.25 -4.81
CA PRO A 104 -9.54 -14.58 -5.24
C PRO A 104 -8.42 -15.26 -6.04
N ALA A 105 -8.27 -16.57 -5.85
CA ALA A 105 -7.29 -17.37 -6.59
C ALA A 105 -7.63 -17.33 -8.10
N PRO A 106 -6.64 -17.21 -8.99
CA PRO A 106 -6.87 -17.26 -10.42
C PRO A 106 -7.45 -18.63 -10.83
N PRO A 107 -8.36 -18.69 -11.83
CA PRO A 107 -8.91 -19.95 -12.31
C PRO A 107 -7.82 -20.80 -12.95
N SER A 108 -7.82 -22.10 -12.62
CA SER A 108 -6.90 -23.08 -13.21
C SER A 108 -7.10 -23.20 -14.73
N PRO A 109 -6.04 -23.43 -15.51
CA PRO A 109 -6.12 -23.66 -16.95
C PRO A 109 -6.89 -24.93 -17.32
#